data_AF-A0A5J6JE41-F1
#
_entry.id   AF-A0A5J6JE41-F1
#
_cell.length_a   1.000
_cell.length_b   1.000
_cell.length_c   1.000
_cell.angle_alpha   90.00
_cell.angle_beta   90.00
_cell.angle_gamma   90.00
#
_symmetry.space_group_name_H-M   'P 1'
#
loop_
_entity.id
_entity.type
_entity.pdbx_description
1 polymer ?
#
loop_
_entity_poly.entity_id
_entity_poly.type
_entity_poly.pdbx_seq_one_letter_code
_entity_poly.pdbx_strand_id
1 'polypeptide(L)'
;MLAPAASAEAAPAPVPAPAAAPAAATASAPGGNALLRGVDYGTWKRDVAAVMATARPYVEQRIAQSPAGEKPAIVLDIDNSSLETDFHWFWTFPTPAISEVRDLTRYANEHGVAVFFVTARPGIIQSLTEHNLKAVGYPVTGLYVRDLPDLFDEVSAYKTGKRAEIEGRGYTIIANIGNNDSDLVGGHAERTFKLPDYDGKLS
;
A
#
# COMPACT_ATOMS: atom_id res chain seq x y z
N MET A 1 36.43 -61.50 -45.08
CA MET A 1 36.56 -60.81 -43.77
C MET A 1 35.89 -59.45 -43.91
N LEU A 2 34.72 -59.26 -43.28
CA LEU A 2 34.04 -57.95 -43.23
C LEU A 2 34.67 -57.11 -42.11
N ALA A 3 34.98 -55.85 -42.39
CA ALA A 3 35.41 -54.88 -41.40
C ALA A 3 34.20 -54.35 -40.59
N PRO A 4 34.32 -54.09 -39.28
CA PRO A 4 33.23 -53.56 -38.48
C PRO A 4 33.04 -52.06 -38.73
N ALA A 5 31.78 -51.63 -38.77
CA ALA A 5 31.39 -50.23 -38.83
C ALA A 5 31.57 -49.59 -37.44
N ALA A 6 32.25 -48.45 -37.38
CA ALA A 6 32.32 -47.62 -36.18
C ALA A 6 31.04 -46.81 -36.03
N SER A 7 30.34 -46.97 -34.89
CA SER A 7 29.24 -46.09 -34.50
C SER A 7 29.81 -44.74 -34.05
N ALA A 8 29.36 -43.66 -34.68
CA ALA A 8 29.64 -42.31 -34.24
C ALA A 8 28.74 -41.96 -33.05
N GLU A 9 29.34 -41.64 -31.90
CA GLU A 9 28.65 -41.17 -30.71
C GLU A 9 28.23 -39.71 -30.92
N ALA A 10 26.94 -39.42 -30.83
CA ALA A 10 26.39 -38.08 -31.01
C ALA A 10 26.70 -37.22 -29.78
N ALA A 11 27.26 -36.04 -30.00
CA ALA A 11 27.55 -35.06 -28.94
C ALA A 11 26.25 -34.58 -28.25
N PRO A 12 26.27 -34.32 -26.93
CA PRO A 12 25.09 -33.84 -26.22
C PRO A 12 24.70 -32.43 -26.68
N ALA A 13 23.40 -32.19 -26.82
CA ALA A 13 22.84 -30.90 -27.17
C ALA A 13 23.08 -29.86 -26.06
N PRO A 14 23.30 -28.58 -26.41
CA PRO A 14 23.53 -27.54 -25.41
C PRO A 14 22.27 -27.30 -24.57
N VAL A 15 22.45 -27.24 -23.25
CA VAL A 15 21.40 -26.89 -22.30
C VAL A 15 21.07 -25.40 -22.45
N PRO A 16 19.80 -24.99 -22.60
CA PRO A 16 19.46 -23.58 -22.71
C PRO A 16 19.78 -22.88 -21.39
N ALA A 17 20.44 -21.70 -21.48
CA ALA A 17 20.69 -20.85 -20.33
C ALA A 17 19.36 -20.41 -19.69
N PRO A 18 19.30 -20.24 -18.36
CA PRO A 18 18.10 -19.76 -17.70
C PRO A 18 17.72 -18.39 -18.26
N ALA A 19 16.46 -18.24 -18.69
CA ALA A 19 15.92 -16.98 -19.11
C ALA A 19 16.02 -15.98 -17.96
N ALA A 20 16.62 -14.82 -18.22
CA ALA A 20 16.66 -13.73 -17.27
C ALA A 20 15.22 -13.37 -16.86
N ALA A 21 14.96 -13.33 -15.55
CA ALA A 21 13.70 -12.83 -15.03
C ALA A 21 13.45 -11.42 -15.59
N PRO A 22 12.20 -11.08 -15.98
CA PRO A 22 11.92 -9.74 -16.46
C PRO A 22 12.30 -8.75 -15.37
N ALA A 23 13.13 -7.76 -15.73
CA ALA A 23 13.44 -6.65 -14.84
C ALA A 23 12.11 -6.01 -14.45
N ALA A 24 11.83 -5.95 -13.15
CA ALA A 24 10.71 -5.19 -12.61
C ALA A 24 10.77 -3.80 -13.23
N ALA A 25 9.69 -3.38 -13.90
CA ALA A 25 9.60 -2.06 -14.49
C ALA A 25 9.86 -1.03 -13.39
N THR A 26 11.04 -0.41 -13.39
CA THR A 26 11.35 0.73 -12.55
C THR A 26 10.58 1.91 -13.12
N ALA A 27 9.30 2.02 -12.76
CA ALA A 27 8.49 3.18 -13.06
C ALA A 27 8.98 4.33 -12.17
N SER A 28 9.99 5.09 -12.61
CA SER A 28 10.48 6.28 -11.91
C SER A 28 9.35 7.17 -11.44
N ALA A 29 9.41 7.70 -10.22
CA ALA A 29 8.69 8.93 -9.88
C ALA A 29 9.06 10.00 -10.91
N PRO A 30 8.09 10.57 -11.65
CA PRO A 30 8.36 11.50 -12.75
C PRO A 30 8.64 12.94 -12.27
N GLY A 31 8.66 13.20 -10.96
CA GLY A 31 8.87 14.52 -10.35
C GLY A 31 7.81 14.85 -9.31
N GLY A 32 8.07 15.77 -8.39
CA GLY A 32 7.17 16.10 -7.29
C GLY A 32 7.91 16.70 -6.11
N ASN A 33 7.23 16.89 -4.98
CA ASN A 33 7.82 17.48 -3.78
C ASN A 33 8.93 16.59 -3.17
N ALA A 34 8.82 15.26 -3.29
CA ALA A 34 9.81 14.31 -2.80
C ALA A 34 11.20 14.58 -3.42
N LEU A 35 11.24 14.88 -4.74
CA LEU A 35 12.46 15.25 -5.44
C LEU A 35 13.08 16.52 -4.85
N LEU A 36 12.26 17.54 -4.58
CA LEU A 36 12.71 18.81 -4.00
C LEU A 36 13.23 18.65 -2.57
N ARG A 37 12.77 17.62 -1.85
CA ARG A 37 13.20 17.28 -0.49
C ARG A 37 14.33 16.23 -0.44
N GLY A 38 14.85 15.83 -1.60
CA GLY A 38 15.96 14.88 -1.73
C GLY A 38 15.59 13.44 -1.35
N VAL A 39 14.33 13.05 -1.51
CA VAL A 39 13.86 11.68 -1.28
C VAL A 39 13.96 10.91 -2.60
N ASP A 40 14.82 9.89 -2.64
CA ASP A 40 14.98 9.01 -3.80
C ASP A 40 13.81 8.02 -3.91
N TYR A 41 13.12 8.04 -5.04
CA TYR A 41 11.96 7.18 -5.26
C TYR A 41 12.30 5.69 -5.29
N GLY A 42 13.44 5.31 -5.86
CA GLY A 42 13.87 3.91 -5.89
C GLY A 42 14.11 3.35 -4.47
N THR A 43 14.68 4.18 -3.60
CA THR A 43 14.87 3.89 -2.18
C THR A 43 13.54 3.80 -1.46
N TRP A 44 12.66 4.79 -1.64
CA TRP A 44 11.31 4.77 -1.07
C TRP A 44 10.50 3.55 -1.47
N LYS A 45 10.51 3.15 -2.74
CA LYS A 45 9.86 1.92 -3.19
C LYS A 45 10.40 0.66 -2.50
N ARG A 46 11.72 0.57 -2.29
CA ARG A 46 12.34 -0.56 -1.57
C ARG A 46 11.94 -0.58 -0.10
N ASP A 47 11.94 0.57 0.55
CA ASP A 47 11.61 0.70 1.97
C ASP A 47 10.12 0.40 2.22
N VAL A 48 9.23 0.91 1.36
CA VAL A 48 7.80 0.54 1.34
C VAL A 48 7.65 -0.97 1.14
N ALA A 49 8.33 -1.56 0.15
CA ALA A 49 8.25 -3.00 -0.10
C ALA A 49 8.72 -3.83 1.11
N ALA A 50 9.75 -3.37 1.84
CA ALA A 50 10.22 -4.05 3.05
C ALA A 50 9.16 -4.04 4.16
N VAL A 51 8.45 -2.94 4.38
CA VAL A 51 7.33 -2.88 5.33
C VAL A 51 6.19 -3.78 4.88
N MET A 52 5.82 -3.72 3.60
CA MET A 52 4.72 -4.51 3.05
C MET A 52 4.99 -6.01 3.04
N ALA A 53 6.26 -6.42 2.94
CA ALA A 53 6.68 -7.81 3.10
C ALA A 53 6.41 -8.36 4.52
N THR A 54 6.29 -7.49 5.53
CA THR A 54 5.84 -7.87 6.88
C THR A 54 4.33 -7.76 7.05
N ALA A 55 3.71 -6.76 6.42
CA ALA A 55 2.27 -6.50 6.55
C ALA A 55 1.42 -7.58 5.90
N ARG A 56 1.78 -7.98 4.68
CA ARG A 56 1.01 -8.95 3.88
C ARG A 56 0.82 -10.29 4.59
N PRO A 57 1.87 -11.03 5.03
CA PRO A 57 1.68 -12.30 5.70
C PRO A 57 0.92 -12.18 7.02
N TYR A 58 1.09 -11.08 7.76
CA TYR A 58 0.32 -10.84 8.98
C TYR A 58 -1.19 -10.69 8.69
N VAL A 59 -1.54 -9.87 7.70
CA VAL A 59 -2.95 -9.65 7.31
C VAL A 59 -3.56 -10.95 6.78
N GLU A 60 -2.86 -11.69 5.92
CA GLU A 60 -3.31 -12.99 5.42
C GLU A 60 -3.59 -13.98 6.56
N GLN A 61 -2.65 -14.10 7.50
CA GLN A 61 -2.82 -14.96 8.66
C GLN A 61 -3.99 -14.50 9.54
N ARG A 62 -4.12 -13.20 9.81
CA ARG A 62 -5.18 -12.66 10.65
C ARG A 62 -6.56 -12.82 10.02
N ILE A 63 -6.67 -12.69 8.70
CA ILE A 63 -7.89 -12.97 7.95
C ILE A 63 -8.25 -14.45 8.10
N ALA A 64 -7.30 -15.37 7.90
CA ALA A 64 -7.54 -16.81 8.03
C ALA A 64 -7.95 -17.25 9.44
N GLN A 65 -7.60 -16.46 10.46
CA GLN A 65 -7.94 -16.68 11.86
C GLN A 65 -9.18 -15.91 12.33
N SER A 66 -9.85 -15.17 11.43
CA SER A 66 -11.03 -14.37 11.78
C SER A 66 -12.15 -15.24 12.36
N PRO A 67 -12.65 -14.92 13.57
CA PRO A 67 -13.81 -15.61 14.12
C PRO A 67 -15.05 -15.45 13.23
N ALA A 68 -15.94 -16.44 13.26
CA ALA A 68 -17.21 -16.36 12.55
C ALA A 68 -18.03 -15.14 13.02
N GLY A 69 -18.50 -14.34 12.06
CA GLY A 69 -19.29 -13.13 12.34
C GLY A 69 -18.47 -11.88 12.65
N GLU A 70 -17.14 -11.97 12.72
CA GLU A 70 -16.29 -10.79 12.79
C GLU A 70 -16.37 -9.96 11.50
N LYS A 71 -16.23 -8.63 11.62
CA LYS A 71 -16.11 -7.71 10.49
C LYS A 71 -14.69 -7.13 10.48
N PRO A 72 -13.68 -7.82 9.93
CA PRO A 72 -12.32 -7.30 9.89
C PRO A 72 -12.25 -6.04 9.00
N ALA A 73 -11.36 -5.12 9.35
CA ALA A 73 -11.12 -3.89 8.63
C ALA A 73 -9.62 -3.54 8.55
N ILE A 74 -9.24 -2.87 7.47
CA ILE A 74 -7.95 -2.19 7.32
C ILE A 74 -8.21 -0.70 7.25
N VAL A 75 -7.40 0.07 7.96
CA VAL A 75 -7.38 1.53 7.89
C VAL A 75 -6.11 1.99 7.19
N LEU A 76 -6.24 2.96 6.29
CA LEU A 76 -5.15 3.50 5.49
C LEU A 76 -5.14 5.02 5.61
N ASP A 77 -3.95 5.61 5.76
CA ASP A 77 -3.72 6.98 5.30
C ASP A 77 -3.62 7.05 3.76
N ILE A 78 -3.70 8.24 3.17
CA ILE A 78 -3.67 8.46 1.73
C ILE A 78 -2.31 8.92 1.23
N ASP A 79 -1.82 10.06 1.70
CA ASP A 79 -0.70 10.76 1.07
C ASP A 79 0.62 10.06 1.41
N ASN A 80 1.32 9.56 0.39
CA ASN A 80 2.51 8.71 0.53
C ASN A 80 2.29 7.39 1.32
N SER A 81 1.02 7.03 1.54
CA SER A 81 0.56 5.82 2.23
C SER A 81 -0.28 4.89 1.36
N SER A 82 -1.19 5.46 0.56
CA SER A 82 -1.97 4.75 -0.45
C SER A 82 -1.71 5.28 -1.85
N LEU A 83 -1.47 6.58 -1.98
CA LEU A 83 -1.16 7.28 -3.22
C LEU A 83 0.27 7.83 -3.16
N GLU A 84 0.96 7.85 -4.29
CA GLU A 84 2.35 8.33 -4.41
C GLU A 84 2.45 9.87 -4.42
N THR A 85 1.72 10.56 -3.53
CA THR A 85 1.39 11.98 -3.67
C THR A 85 2.59 12.91 -3.84
N ASP A 86 3.66 12.77 -3.05
CA ASP A 86 4.83 13.65 -3.18
C ASP A 86 5.77 13.25 -4.33
N PHE A 87 5.57 12.08 -4.92
CA PHE A 87 6.36 11.56 -6.04
C PHE A 87 5.78 11.91 -7.41
N HIS A 88 4.66 12.63 -7.44
CA HIS A 88 4.03 13.14 -8.64
C HIS A 88 3.69 14.63 -8.47
N TRP A 89 3.67 15.38 -9.57
CA TRP A 89 3.23 16.77 -9.52
C TRP A 89 1.74 16.86 -9.17
N PHE A 90 1.32 17.97 -8.56
CA PHE A 90 -0.06 18.15 -8.09
C PHE A 90 -1.12 18.08 -9.22
N TRP A 91 -0.72 18.27 -10.48
CA TRP A 91 -1.59 18.12 -11.66
C TRP A 91 -1.66 16.69 -12.20
N THR A 92 -0.88 15.74 -11.67
CA THR A 92 -0.97 14.33 -12.03
C THR A 92 -2.23 13.71 -11.41
N PHE A 93 -3.24 13.52 -12.24
CA PHE A 93 -4.52 12.92 -11.84
C PHE A 93 -4.98 11.86 -12.86
N PRO A 94 -5.32 10.64 -12.42
CA PRO A 94 -5.21 10.15 -11.03
C PRO A 94 -3.76 10.04 -10.57
N THR A 95 -3.49 10.40 -9.32
CA THR A 95 -2.21 10.13 -8.66
C THR A 95 -2.05 8.61 -8.54
N PRO A 96 -0.91 8.02 -8.95
CA PRO A 96 -0.72 6.58 -8.88
C PRO A 96 -0.84 6.00 -7.47
N ALA A 97 -1.27 4.74 -7.41
CA ALA A 97 -1.31 3.96 -6.18
C ALA A 97 0.09 3.42 -5.80
N ILE A 98 0.33 3.31 -4.50
CA ILE A 98 1.38 2.41 -3.99
C ILE A 98 0.92 0.97 -4.24
N SER A 99 1.50 0.34 -5.27
CA SER A 99 1.05 -0.96 -5.78
C SER A 99 0.93 -2.05 -4.72
N GLU A 100 1.89 -2.14 -3.81
CA GLU A 100 1.96 -3.17 -2.77
C GLU A 100 0.84 -3.01 -1.74
N VAL A 101 0.50 -1.76 -1.39
CA VAL A 101 -0.61 -1.43 -0.47
C VAL A 101 -1.96 -1.71 -1.15
N ARG A 102 -2.10 -1.31 -2.41
CA ARG A 102 -3.30 -1.62 -3.21
C ARG A 102 -3.50 -3.13 -3.36
N ASP A 103 -2.46 -3.89 -3.67
CA ASP A 103 -2.59 -5.31 -3.91
C ASP A 103 -2.90 -6.08 -2.61
N LEU A 104 -2.36 -5.65 -1.47
CA LEU A 104 -2.76 -6.15 -0.16
C LEU A 104 -4.24 -5.87 0.13
N THR A 105 -4.70 -4.64 -0.10
CA THR A 105 -6.07 -4.22 0.25
C THR A 105 -7.11 -4.84 -0.68
N ARG A 106 -6.78 -5.04 -1.96
CA ARG A 106 -7.59 -5.85 -2.89
C ARG A 106 -7.73 -7.28 -2.41
N TYR A 107 -6.62 -7.94 -2.08
CA TYR A 107 -6.65 -9.28 -1.52
C TYR A 107 -7.52 -9.34 -0.26
N ALA A 108 -7.31 -8.41 0.68
CA ALA A 108 -8.08 -8.38 1.92
C ALA A 108 -9.58 -8.18 1.66
N ASN A 109 -9.93 -7.26 0.74
CA ASN A 109 -11.33 -7.01 0.39
C ASN A 109 -12.02 -8.19 -0.30
N GLU A 110 -11.30 -8.91 -1.17
CA GLU A 110 -11.78 -10.16 -1.77
C GLU A 110 -12.05 -11.26 -0.71
N HIS A 111 -11.45 -11.13 0.48
CA HIS A 111 -11.67 -12.03 1.63
C HIS A 111 -12.57 -11.42 2.72
N GLY A 112 -13.39 -10.41 2.37
CA GLY A 112 -14.42 -9.86 3.26
C GLY A 112 -13.93 -8.78 4.23
N VAL A 113 -12.70 -8.28 4.07
CA VAL A 113 -12.17 -7.18 4.87
C VAL A 113 -12.67 -5.83 4.34
N ALA A 114 -13.17 -4.98 5.24
CA ALA A 114 -13.51 -3.61 4.90
C ALA A 114 -12.26 -2.73 4.79
N VAL A 115 -12.23 -1.81 3.83
CA VAL A 115 -11.07 -0.92 3.60
C VAL A 115 -11.51 0.52 3.80
N PHE A 116 -11.00 1.14 4.87
CA PHE A 116 -11.29 2.52 5.23
C PHE A 116 -10.08 3.41 5.00
N PHE A 117 -10.33 4.63 4.56
CA PHE A 117 -9.30 5.67 4.42
C PHE A 117 -9.55 6.78 5.43
N VAL A 118 -8.53 7.16 6.18
CA VAL A 118 -8.58 8.26 7.15
C VAL A 118 -7.44 9.23 6.85
N THR A 119 -7.78 10.38 6.27
CA THR A 119 -6.81 11.34 5.71
C THR A 119 -6.95 12.71 6.34
N ALA A 120 -5.86 13.48 6.30
CA ALA A 120 -5.86 14.91 6.64
C ALA A 120 -6.32 15.81 5.48
N ARG A 121 -6.59 15.25 4.28
CA ARG A 121 -7.10 16.01 3.14
C ARG A 121 -8.40 16.74 3.48
N PRO A 122 -8.60 17.96 2.99
CA PRO A 122 -9.77 18.76 3.32
C PRO A 122 -11.03 18.21 2.63
N GLY A 123 -12.17 18.28 3.31
CA GLY A 123 -13.44 17.72 2.81
C GLY A 123 -13.92 18.26 1.47
N ILE A 124 -13.51 19.48 1.10
CA ILE A 124 -13.81 20.09 -0.21
C ILE A 124 -13.30 19.27 -1.40
N ILE A 125 -12.30 18.39 -1.22
CA ILE A 125 -11.77 17.50 -2.27
C ILE A 125 -12.11 16.02 -2.05
N GLN A 126 -13.09 15.71 -1.20
CA GLN A 126 -13.45 14.32 -0.87
C GLN A 126 -13.84 13.52 -2.10
N SER A 127 -14.71 14.06 -2.97
CA SER A 127 -15.19 13.35 -4.16
C SER A 127 -14.07 13.08 -5.17
N LEU A 128 -13.14 14.03 -5.35
CA LEU A 128 -11.95 13.86 -6.18
C LEU A 128 -11.00 12.81 -5.60
N THR A 129 -10.82 12.81 -4.28
CA THR A 129 -9.98 11.85 -3.58
C THR A 129 -10.55 10.43 -3.71
N GLU A 130 -11.84 10.26 -3.48
CA GLU A 130 -12.51 8.97 -3.65
C GLU A 130 -12.48 8.50 -5.11
N HIS A 131 -12.66 9.40 -6.07
CA HIS A 131 -12.54 9.08 -7.48
C HIS A 131 -11.13 8.59 -7.83
N ASN A 132 -10.09 9.26 -7.34
CA ASN A 132 -8.71 8.82 -7.55
C ASN A 132 -8.48 7.41 -7.00
N LEU A 133 -8.87 7.14 -5.75
CA LEU A 133 -8.67 5.84 -5.10
C LEU A 133 -9.32 4.72 -5.91
N LYS A 134 -10.57 4.91 -6.33
CA LYS A 134 -11.30 3.95 -7.16
C LYS A 134 -10.66 3.80 -8.55
N ALA A 135 -10.26 4.90 -9.18
CA ALA A 135 -9.63 4.88 -10.52
C ALA A 135 -8.31 4.10 -10.54
N VAL A 136 -7.53 4.12 -9.45
CA VAL A 136 -6.28 3.36 -9.34
C VAL A 136 -6.44 1.96 -8.77
N GLY A 137 -7.69 1.55 -8.47
CA GLY A 137 -8.05 0.18 -8.14
C GLY A 137 -8.12 -0.16 -6.65
N TYR A 138 -8.24 0.83 -5.76
CA TYR A 138 -8.52 0.55 -4.35
C TYR A 138 -9.99 0.18 -4.12
N PRO A 139 -10.28 -0.86 -3.32
CA PRO A 139 -11.59 -1.01 -2.71
C PRO A 139 -11.78 0.09 -1.65
N VAL A 140 -12.96 0.71 -1.63
CA VAL A 140 -13.28 1.81 -0.69
C VAL A 140 -14.58 1.50 0.03
N THR A 141 -14.49 1.10 1.30
CA THR A 141 -15.65 0.94 2.19
C THR A 141 -16.06 2.26 2.84
N GLY A 142 -15.10 3.14 3.11
CA GLY A 142 -15.38 4.49 3.60
C GLY A 142 -14.15 5.40 3.51
N LEU A 143 -14.41 6.70 3.37
CA LEU A 143 -13.39 7.74 3.30
C LEU A 143 -13.73 8.84 4.32
N TYR A 144 -12.82 9.06 5.26
CA TYR A 144 -12.88 10.08 6.29
C TYR A 144 -11.87 11.18 5.98
N VAL A 145 -12.37 12.37 5.64
CA VAL A 145 -11.64 13.60 5.31
C VAL A 145 -11.77 14.60 6.45
N ARG A 146 -10.86 15.57 6.56
CA ARG A 146 -10.99 16.63 7.58
C ARG A 146 -11.94 17.71 7.11
N ASP A 147 -13.01 17.93 7.86
CA ASP A 147 -13.91 19.05 7.65
C ASP A 147 -13.30 20.35 8.20
N LEU A 148 -13.75 21.51 7.71
CA LEU A 148 -13.22 22.82 8.09
C LEU A 148 -13.19 23.07 9.62
N PRO A 149 -14.19 22.67 10.42
CA PRO A 149 -14.13 22.81 11.88
C PRO A 149 -13.05 21.92 12.52
N ASP A 150 -12.87 20.72 11.97
CA ASP A 150 -11.90 19.75 12.48
C ASP A 150 -10.47 20.18 12.18
N LEU A 151 -10.21 21.12 11.27
CA LEU A 151 -8.85 21.59 10.93
C LEU A 151 -8.08 22.18 12.12
N PHE A 152 -8.78 22.64 13.16
CA PHE A 152 -8.17 23.18 14.37
C PHE A 152 -7.76 22.10 15.38
N ASP A 153 -8.23 20.87 15.21
CA ASP A 153 -7.85 19.75 16.07
C ASP A 153 -6.48 19.18 15.71
N GLU A 154 -5.86 18.48 16.66
CA GLU A 154 -4.64 17.72 16.39
C GLU A 154 -4.93 16.59 15.39
N VAL A 155 -4.12 16.47 14.33
CA VAL A 155 -4.32 15.46 13.27
C VAL A 155 -4.41 14.04 13.85
N SER A 156 -3.54 13.74 14.83
CA SER A 156 -3.49 12.45 15.52
C SER A 156 -4.79 12.16 16.28
N ALA A 157 -5.36 13.14 16.96
CA ALA A 157 -6.61 13.02 17.72
C ALA A 157 -7.79 12.77 16.77
N TYR A 158 -7.86 13.51 15.66
CA TYR A 158 -8.84 13.29 14.61
C TYR A 158 -8.76 11.85 14.05
N LYS A 159 -7.56 11.41 13.65
CA LYS A 159 -7.37 10.07 13.08
C LYS A 159 -7.70 8.95 14.08
N THR A 160 -7.34 9.15 15.34
CA THR A 160 -7.68 8.23 16.45
C THR A 160 -9.19 8.14 16.63
N GLY A 161 -9.89 9.28 16.67
CA GLY A 161 -11.35 9.33 16.78
C GLY A 161 -12.05 8.61 15.64
N LYS A 162 -11.55 8.71 14.41
CA LYS A 162 -12.12 7.98 13.26
C LYS A 162 -11.88 6.48 13.30
N ARG A 163 -10.74 6.01 13.82
CA ARG A 163 -10.55 4.58 14.09
C ARG A 163 -11.51 4.08 15.17
N ALA A 164 -11.68 4.83 16.26
CA ALA A 164 -12.66 4.50 17.28
C ALA A 164 -14.10 4.48 16.74
N GLU A 165 -14.44 5.39 15.82
CA GLU A 165 -15.74 5.41 15.14
C GLU A 165 -15.96 4.14 14.28
N ILE A 166 -14.92 3.69 13.57
CA ILE A 166 -14.95 2.44 12.79
C ILE A 166 -15.16 1.23 13.72
N GLU A 167 -14.44 1.14 14.84
CA GLU A 167 -14.68 0.09 15.84
C GLU A 167 -16.09 0.16 16.43
N GLY A 168 -16.60 1.36 16.72
CA GLY A 168 -17.97 1.59 17.18
C GLY A 168 -19.04 1.12 16.20
N ARG A 169 -18.70 0.96 14.92
CA ARG A 169 -19.56 0.36 13.88
C ARG A 169 -19.45 -1.18 13.80
N GLY A 170 -18.77 -1.78 14.77
CA GLY A 170 -18.59 -3.22 14.93
C GLY A 170 -17.51 -3.82 14.05
N TYR A 171 -16.55 -3.02 13.57
CA TYR A 171 -15.40 -3.53 12.82
C TYR A 171 -14.23 -3.81 13.76
N THR A 172 -13.44 -4.85 13.47
CA THR A 172 -12.14 -5.08 14.10
C THR A 172 -11.05 -4.57 13.18
N ILE A 173 -10.32 -3.52 13.57
CA ILE A 173 -9.23 -2.97 12.73
C ILE A 173 -8.00 -3.87 12.90
N ILE A 174 -7.80 -4.78 11.94
CA ILE A 174 -6.70 -5.75 11.99
C ILE A 174 -5.37 -5.12 11.56
N ALA A 175 -5.39 -4.11 10.71
CA ALA A 175 -4.18 -3.38 10.32
C ALA A 175 -4.47 -1.89 10.07
N ASN A 176 -3.55 -1.04 10.50
CA ASN A 176 -3.52 0.39 10.19
C ASN A 176 -2.19 0.75 9.51
N ILE A 177 -2.24 1.31 8.31
CA ILE A 177 -1.06 1.61 7.49
C ILE A 177 -1.01 3.11 7.21
N GLY A 178 0.13 3.73 7.53
CA GLY A 178 0.36 5.15 7.31
C GLY A 178 1.84 5.49 7.33
N ASN A 179 2.21 6.62 6.76
CA ASN A 179 3.59 7.08 6.69
C ASN A 179 3.94 8.06 7.80
N ASN A 180 2.99 8.66 8.51
CA ASN A 180 3.27 9.59 9.62
C ASN A 180 2.90 8.96 10.98
N ASP A 181 3.57 9.40 12.04
CA ASP A 181 3.25 8.92 13.40
C ASP A 181 1.81 9.25 13.80
N SER A 182 1.29 10.40 13.36
CA SER A 182 -0.12 10.81 13.57
C SER A 182 -1.12 9.80 13.02
N ASP A 183 -0.72 8.98 12.06
CA ASP A 183 -1.59 7.98 11.44
C ASP A 183 -1.78 6.78 12.34
N LEU A 184 -0.81 6.51 13.22
CA LEU A 184 -0.66 5.23 13.91
C LEU A 184 -0.84 5.31 15.42
N VAL A 185 -0.57 6.48 16.04
CA VAL A 185 -0.72 6.68 17.49
C VAL A 185 -2.19 6.60 17.94
N GLY A 186 -2.44 6.40 19.23
CA GLY A 186 -3.79 6.41 19.79
C GLY A 186 -4.54 5.07 19.75
N GLY A 187 -3.93 3.99 19.24
CA GLY A 187 -4.50 2.64 19.27
C GLY A 187 -5.60 2.42 18.22
N HIS A 188 -6.59 1.60 18.57
CA HIS A 188 -7.72 1.22 17.68
C HIS A 188 -7.27 0.47 16.41
N ALA A 189 -6.22 -0.34 16.54
CA ALA A 189 -5.77 -1.30 15.54
C ALA A 189 -4.98 -2.40 16.24
N GLU A 190 -5.16 -3.66 15.83
CA GLU A 190 -4.38 -4.78 16.35
C GLU A 190 -2.89 -4.65 15.99
N ARG A 191 -2.61 -4.14 14.79
CA ARG A 191 -1.25 -3.88 14.32
C ARG A 191 -1.15 -2.64 13.44
N THR A 192 -0.07 -1.90 13.63
CA THR A 192 0.27 -0.73 12.83
C THR A 192 1.47 -1.04 11.92
N PHE A 193 1.50 -0.44 10.74
CA PHE A 193 2.59 -0.53 9.78
C PHE A 193 2.98 0.87 9.33
N LYS A 194 4.15 1.32 9.79
CA LYS A 194 4.73 2.62 9.46
C LYS A 194 5.49 2.55 8.14
N LEU A 195 4.99 3.24 7.12
CA LEU A 195 5.73 3.48 5.89
C LEU A 195 6.78 4.59 6.10
N PRO A 196 7.86 4.60 5.29
CA PRO A 196 8.90 5.62 5.38
C PRO A 196 8.36 7.03 5.07
N ASP A 197 8.68 7.99 5.95
CA ASP A 197 8.48 9.43 5.77
C ASP A 197 9.78 10.24 5.72
N TYR A 198 10.92 9.61 6.04
CA TYR A 198 12.25 10.21 6.06
C TYR A 198 12.34 11.46 6.95
N ASP A 199 11.98 11.31 8.22
CA ASP A 199 11.95 12.40 9.21
C ASP A 199 10.97 13.53 8.82
N GLY A 200 9.78 13.13 8.33
CA GLY A 200 8.71 14.05 7.93
C GLY A 200 8.92 14.75 6.58
N LYS A 201 9.85 14.28 5.74
CA LYS A 201 10.01 14.79 4.37
C LYS A 201 8.86 14.38 3.45
N LEU A 202 8.15 13.32 3.77
CA LEU A 202 6.91 12.93 3.10
C LEU A 202 5.75 13.15 4.05
N SER A 203 4.79 13.98 3.64
CA SER A 203 3.61 14.35 4.43
C SER A 203 2.33 13.94 3.75
#